data_AF-A0A949E5H8-F1
#
_entry.id   AF-A0A949E5H8-F1
#
_cell.length_a   1.000
_cell.length_b   1.000
_cell.length_c   1.000
_cell.angle_alpha   90.00
_cell.angle_beta   90.00
_cell.angle_gamma   90.00
#
_symmetry.space_group_name_H-M   'P 1'
#
loop_
_entity.id
_entity.type
_entity.pdbx_description
1 polymer ?
#
loop_
_entity_poly.entity_id
_entity_poly.type
_entity_poly.pdbx_seq_one_letter_code
_entity_poly.pdbx_strand_id
1 'polypeptide(L)'
;MSAKDECTWYVEPLDKLTNESLARELPEENFQPGTIISDGTRHNLWRCDFAIVANLRSDGQFHFRIFNRYGNGQIRQCRFFKRKKRPKASAKLIPPQ
;
A
#
# COMPACT_ATOMS: atom_id res chain seq x y z
N MET A 1 -18.00 0.65 27.33
CA MET A 1 -17.62 -0.16 26.15
C MET A 1 -16.26 0.33 25.69
N SER A 2 -15.22 -0.49 25.81
CA SER A 2 -13.85 -0.11 25.46
C SER A 2 -13.75 0.06 23.96
N ALA A 3 -13.66 1.30 23.48
CA ALA A 3 -13.42 1.64 22.09
C ALA A 3 -12.03 1.13 21.71
N LYS A 4 -11.94 -0.13 21.29
CA LYS A 4 -10.78 -0.67 20.58
C LYS A 4 -10.68 0.19 19.33
N ASP A 5 -9.69 1.08 19.28
CA ASP A 5 -9.47 2.00 18.17
C ASP A 5 -9.58 1.25 16.83
N GLU A 6 -10.68 1.47 16.11
CA GLU A 6 -10.86 0.89 14.77
C GLU A 6 -9.81 1.50 13.85
N CYS A 7 -8.77 0.73 13.54
CA CYS A 7 -7.72 1.14 12.60
C CYS A 7 -8.10 0.67 11.20
N THR A 8 -8.53 1.59 10.35
CA THR A 8 -8.79 1.31 8.93
C THR A 8 -7.52 1.50 8.13
N TRP A 9 -7.22 0.55 7.24
CA TRP A 9 -6.05 0.59 6.37
C TRP A 9 -6.44 0.99 4.95
N TYR A 10 -5.51 1.66 4.28
CA TYR A 10 -5.66 2.09 2.90
C TYR A 10 -4.37 1.86 2.13
N VAL A 11 -4.52 1.60 0.84
CA VAL A 11 -3.41 1.34 -0.08
C VAL A 11 -3.52 2.25 -1.30
N GLU A 12 -2.45 2.96 -1.63
CA GLU A 12 -2.30 3.66 -2.91
C GLU A 12 -1.45 2.80 -3.85
N PRO A 13 -1.99 2.29 -4.96
CA PRO A 13 -1.18 1.66 -5.99
C PRO A 13 -0.32 2.72 -6.68
N LEU A 14 0.98 2.45 -6.81
CA LEU A 14 1.93 3.31 -7.54
C LEU A 14 2.20 2.82 -8.96
N ASP A 15 1.66 1.65 -9.32
CA ASP A 15 1.80 1.04 -10.62
C ASP A 15 0.47 0.41 -11.07
N LYS A 16 0.37 0.17 -12.38
CA LYS A 16 -0.86 -0.35 -13.00
C LYS A 16 -1.19 -1.77 -12.54
N LEU A 17 -0.19 -2.63 -12.40
CA LEU A 17 -0.37 -4.02 -11.98
C LEU A 17 -0.99 -4.09 -10.58
N THR A 18 -0.48 -3.30 -9.64
CA THR A 18 -1.02 -3.23 -8.28
C THR A 18 -2.45 -2.69 -8.28
N ASN A 19 -2.76 -1.69 -9.10
CA ASN A 19 -4.13 -1.17 -9.21
C ASN A 19 -5.10 -2.22 -9.77
N GLU A 20 -4.69 -2.95 -10.81
CA GLU A 20 -5.51 -4.01 -11.40
C GLU A 20 -5.73 -5.18 -10.43
N SER A 21 -4.70 -5.57 -9.66
CA SER A 21 -4.84 -6.58 -8.61
C SER A 21 -5.78 -6.12 -7.49
N LEU A 22 -5.66 -4.88 -7.01
CA LEU A 22 -6.56 -4.32 -6.01
C LEU A 22 -8.00 -4.26 -6.51
N ALA A 23 -8.23 -3.84 -7.75
CA ALA A 23 -9.57 -3.76 -8.35
C ALA A 23 -10.23 -5.13 -8.58
N ARG A 24 -9.45 -6.22 -8.63
CA ARG A 24 -9.96 -7.59 -8.71
C ARG A 24 -10.32 -8.15 -7.35
N GLU A 25 -9.54 -7.82 -6.34
CA GLU A 25 -9.68 -8.38 -4.98
C GLU A 25 -10.64 -7.56 -4.11
N LEU A 26 -10.76 -6.26 -4.35
CA LEU A 26 -11.58 -5.34 -3.56
C LEU A 26 -12.77 -4.85 -4.38
N PRO A 27 -13.94 -4.68 -3.73
CA PRO A 27 -15.09 -4.09 -4.38
C PRO A 27 -14.84 -2.61 -4.70
N GLU A 28 -15.46 -2.10 -5.76
CA GLU A 28 -15.27 -0.72 -6.22
C GLU A 28 -15.69 0.32 -5.16
N GLU A 29 -16.62 -0.01 -4.27
CA GLU A 29 -17.02 0.84 -3.13
C GLU A 29 -15.87 1.19 -2.18
N ASN A 30 -14.83 0.35 -2.14
CA ASN A 30 -13.64 0.58 -1.33
C ASN A 30 -12.64 1.51 -2.02
N PHE A 31 -12.82 1.82 -3.30
CA PHE A 31 -12.00 2.77 -4.01
C PHE A 31 -12.43 4.20 -3.71
N GLN A 32 -11.51 5.00 -3.17
CA GLN A 32 -11.72 6.39 -2.78
C GLN A 32 -10.78 7.28 -3.60
N PRO A 33 -11.19 7.66 -4.83
CA PRO A 33 -10.40 8.52 -5.68
C PRO A 33 -10.32 9.95 -5.12
N GLY A 34 -9.14 10.58 -5.27
CA GLY A 34 -8.95 11.98 -4.89
C GLY A 34 -9.06 12.28 -3.38
N THR A 35 -8.85 11.27 -2.53
CA THR A 35 -8.88 11.42 -1.07
C THR A 35 -7.75 12.34 -0.61
N ILE A 36 -8.10 13.39 0.15
CA ILE A 36 -7.12 14.30 0.75
C ILE A 36 -6.69 13.71 2.10
N ILE A 37 -5.39 13.46 2.27
CA ILE A 37 -4.83 12.96 3.53
C ILE A 37 -4.32 14.13 4.39
N SER A 38 -3.78 13.82 5.57
CA SER A 38 -3.35 14.84 6.55
C SER A 38 -2.32 15.87 6.06
N ASP A 39 -1.57 15.58 4.98
CA ASP A 39 -0.58 16.49 4.40
C ASP A 39 -1.18 17.44 3.34
N GLY A 40 -2.47 17.31 3.04
CA GLY A 40 -3.16 18.13 2.05
C GLY A 40 -3.00 17.65 0.60
N THR A 41 -2.28 16.55 0.34
CA THR A 41 -2.19 15.98 -1.01
C THR A 41 -3.33 15.01 -1.30
N ARG A 42 -3.73 14.97 -2.57
CA ARG A 42 -4.77 14.06 -3.08
C ARG A 42 -4.16 12.73 -3.48
N HIS A 43 -4.80 11.65 -3.06
CA HIS A 43 -4.39 10.28 -3.32
C HIS A 43 -5.57 9.42 -3.76
N ASN A 44 -5.30 8.41 -4.58
CA ASN A 44 -6.28 7.42 -4.97
C ASN A 44 -6.10 6.20 -4.07
N LEU A 45 -6.99 6.06 -3.09
CA LEU A 45 -6.83 5.11 -2.00
C LEU A 45 -7.82 3.96 -2.12
N TRP A 46 -7.34 2.75 -1.91
CA TRP A 46 -8.16 1.56 -1.73
C TRP A 46 -8.29 1.26 -0.24
N ARG A 47 -9.50 1.32 0.30
CA ARG A 47 -9.80 0.86 1.66
C ARG A 47 -9.69 -0.66 1.71
N CYS A 48 -8.97 -1.19 2.69
CA CYS A 48 -8.82 -2.63 2.84
C CYS A 48 -8.50 -3.03 4.28
N ASP A 49 -8.56 -4.32 4.53
CA ASP A 49 -8.07 -4.92 5.76
C ASP A 49 -6.54 -5.06 5.77
N PHE A 50 -5.98 -5.13 6.97
CA PHE A 50 -4.54 -5.35 7.15
C PHE A 50 -4.05 -6.64 6.47
N ALA A 51 -4.91 -7.65 6.31
CA ALA A 51 -4.59 -8.89 5.61
C ALA A 51 -4.18 -8.65 4.14
N ILE A 52 -4.87 -7.75 3.43
CA ILE A 52 -4.54 -7.39 2.04
C ILE A 52 -3.18 -6.68 1.99
N VAL A 53 -2.95 -5.75 2.91
CA VAL A 53 -1.66 -5.06 3.05
C VAL A 53 -0.52 -6.05 3.29
N ALA A 54 -0.73 -7.04 4.16
CA ALA A 54 0.24 -8.09 4.46
C ALA A 54 0.51 -8.98 3.22
N ASN A 55 -0.53 -9.36 2.49
CA ASN A 55 -0.42 -10.19 1.29
C ASN A 55 0.37 -9.48 0.18
N LEU A 56 0.01 -8.23 -0.16
CA LEU A 56 0.71 -7.41 -1.16
C LEU A 56 2.19 -7.23 -0.82
N ARG A 57 2.51 -7.13 0.47
CA ARG A 57 3.89 -7.02 0.94
C ARG A 57 4.67 -8.32 0.78
N SER A 58 4.03 -9.45 1.05
CA SER A 58 4.66 -10.78 0.99
C SER A 58 5.06 -11.15 -0.44
N ASP A 59 4.18 -10.86 -1.39
CA ASP A 59 4.40 -11.16 -2.81
C ASP A 59 5.59 -10.37 -3.39
N GLY A 60 5.67 -9.08 -3.07
CA GLY A 60 6.82 -8.27 -3.40
C GLY A 60 6.94 -7.87 -4.88
N GLN A 61 5.99 -8.18 -5.75
CA GLN A 61 5.95 -7.59 -7.10
C GLN A 61 5.22 -6.24 -7.13
N PHE A 62 4.40 -5.97 -6.10
CA PHE A 62 3.56 -4.78 -6.05
C PHE A 62 4.30 -3.54 -5.54
N HIS A 63 4.04 -2.39 -6.17
CA HIS A 63 4.47 -1.07 -5.69
C HIS A 63 3.27 -0.27 -5.20
N PHE A 64 3.28 0.02 -3.91
CA PHE A 64 2.19 0.74 -3.27
C PHE A 64 2.67 1.54 -2.06
N ARG A 65 1.84 2.51 -1.64
CA ARG A 65 1.97 3.18 -0.34
C ARG A 65 0.85 2.74 0.58
N ILE A 66 1.16 2.73 1.88
CA ILE A 66 0.22 2.32 2.92
C ILE A 66 -0.17 3.55 3.71
N PHE A 67 -1.45 3.68 4.00
CA PHE A 67 -2.02 4.72 4.86
C PHE A 67 -2.93 4.05 5.89
N ASN A 68 -3.15 4.74 7.00
CA ASN A 68 -4.06 4.27 8.04
C ASN A 68 -4.86 5.44 8.64
N ARG A 69 -6.01 5.10 9.20
CA ARG A 69 -6.90 6.00 9.93
C ARG A 69 -7.30 5.34 11.24
N TYR A 70 -7.09 6.04 12.35
CA TYR A 70 -7.56 5.58 13.67
C TYR A 70 -8.91 6.22 13.98
N GLY A 71 -9.93 5.39 14.19
CA GLY A 71 -11.31 5.80 14.40
C GLY A 71 -11.76 6.81 13.32
N ASN A 72 -12.30 7.94 13.78
CA ASN A 72 -12.74 9.02 12.90
C ASN A 72 -11.64 10.06 12.59
N GLY A 73 -10.39 9.81 12.94
CA GLY A 73 -9.26 10.74 12.72
C GLY A 73 -8.89 10.96 11.25
N GLN A 74 -7.80 11.68 11.00
CA GLN A 74 -7.31 11.89 9.63
C GLN A 74 -6.55 10.67 9.10
N ILE A 75 -6.63 10.43 7.79
CA ILE A 75 -5.79 9.44 7.10
C ILE A 75 -4.35 9.95 7.09
N ARG A 76 -3.42 9.11 7.52
CA ARG A 76 -1.99 9.41 7.59
C ARG A 76 -1.20 8.38 6.80
N GLN A 77 -0.11 8.84 6.18
CA GLN A 77 0.81 7.92 5.50
C GLN A 77 1.58 7.09 6.52
N CYS A 78 1.48 5.77 6.40
CA CYS A 78 2.24 4.84 7.23
C CYS A 78 3.67 4.69 6.67
N ARG A 79 4.63 5.38 7.29
CA ARG A 79 6.04 5.39 6.84
C ARG A 79 6.85 4.16 7.27
N PHE A 80 6.31 3.31 8.16
CA PHE A 80 6.99 2.15 8.74
C PHE A 80 7.42 1.08 7.71
N PHE A 81 6.91 1.17 6.49
CA PHE A 81 6.97 0.07 5.53
C PHE A 81 7.77 0.41 4.27
N LYS A 82 8.71 1.36 4.33
CA LYS A 82 9.69 1.56 3.25
C LYS A 82 10.46 0.26 3.01
N ARG A 83 10.16 -0.44 1.91
CA ARG A 83 10.97 -1.54 1.38
C ARG A 83 12.41 -1.01 1.24
N LYS A 84 13.34 -1.54 2.05
CA LYS A 84 14.76 -1.41 1.73
C LYS A 84 14.94 -2.09 0.37
N LYS A 85 15.24 -1.31 -0.67
CA LYS A 85 15.64 -1.86 -1.96
C LYS A 85 16.78 -2.83 -1.69
N ARG A 86 16.56 -4.14 -1.88
CA ARG A 86 17.68 -5.09 -1.93
C ARG A 86 18.57 -4.62 -3.09
N PRO A 87 19.87 -4.37 -2.87
CA PRO A 87 20.77 -4.08 -3.98
C PRO A 87 20.70 -5.26 -4.95
N LYS A 88 20.45 -4.99 -6.24
CA LYS A 88 20.58 -6.00 -7.28
C LYS A 88 22.03 -6.49 -7.23
N ALA A 89 22.23 -7.78 -6.98
CA ALA A 89 23.53 -8.39 -7.15
C ALA A 89 23.88 -8.33 -8.64
N SER A 90 24.67 -7.32 -9.03
CA SER A 90 25.37 -7.28 -10.30
C SER A 90 26.52 -8.29 -10.22
N ALA A 91 26.24 -9.58 -10.37
CA ALA A 91 27.27 -10.59 -10.54
C ALA A 91 27.66 -10.64 -12.02
N LYS A 92 28.86 -10.09 -12.27
CA LYS A 92 29.54 -9.90 -13.54
C LYS A 92 29.55 -11.15 -14.41
N LEU A 93 29.24 -10.95 -15.69
CA LEU A 93 29.63 -11.82 -16.80
C LEU A 93 31.17 -11.96 -16.81
N ILE A 94 31.70 -13.17 -16.80
CA ILE A 94 33.09 -13.46 -17.19
C ILE A 94 33.03 -14.52 -18.30
N PRO A 95 33.63 -14.29 -19.48
CA PRO A 95 33.53 -15.17 -20.65
C PRO A 95 34.37 -16.46 -20.49
N PRO A 96 34.07 -17.52 -21.26
CA PRO A 96 34.80 -18.79 -21.22
C PRO A 96 36.22 -18.66 -21.82
N GLN A 97 37.16 -19.42 -21.25
CA GLN A 97 38.47 -19.74 -21.84
C GLN A 97 38.41 -21.11 -22.51
#